data_AF-A0AAP8G5D0-F1
#
_entry.id   AF-A0AAP8G5D0-F1
#
_cell.length_a   1.000
_cell.length_b   1.000
_cell.length_c   1.000
_cell.angle_alpha   90.00
_cell.angle_beta   90.00
_cell.angle_gamma   90.00
#
_symmetry.space_group_name_H-M   'P 1'
#
loop_
_entity.id
_entity.type
_entity.pdbx_description
1 polymer ?
#
loop_
_entity_poly.entity_id
_entity_poly.type
_entity_poly.pdbx_seq_one_letter_code
_entity_poly.pdbx_strand_id
1 'polypeptide(L)'
;MHTPGPHLETLTHRLADTPVEFLAEPRIAGVANAQAVAVAALVNDVLLLHGARAPAASLQGFIGAQVKADRNRLALAMILCWLLADEWFTAQQLPQPALLQVLGEAARELSAATPAHQFTQDPERREELARIVLARLGFRPRDESVAQATDRLSAISGTERRRLLEASRLAEQRAREIREALAKKAAEESADKWSRE
;
A
#
# COMPACT_ATOMS: atom_id res chain seq x y z
N MET A 1 6.37 -10.42 -3.40
CA MET A 1 5.16 -11.29 -3.36
C MET A 1 5.59 -12.75 -3.36
N HIS A 2 6.13 -13.25 -2.25
CA HIS A 2 6.67 -14.63 -2.20
C HIS A 2 5.85 -15.55 -1.29
N THR A 3 5.10 -14.96 -0.36
CA THR A 3 4.33 -15.70 0.63
C THR A 3 2.90 -15.95 0.13
N PRO A 4 2.37 -17.18 0.17
CA PRO A 4 0.97 -17.45 -0.13
C PRO A 4 0.05 -16.73 0.85
N GLY A 5 -0.95 -16.03 0.31
CA GLY A 5 -1.97 -15.29 1.05
C GLY A 5 -3.29 -16.06 1.21
N PRO A 6 -4.42 -15.35 1.36
CA PRO A 6 -5.75 -15.93 1.29
C PRO A 6 -6.17 -16.18 -0.17
N HIS A 7 -7.32 -16.84 -0.35
CA HIS A 7 -7.97 -16.89 -1.66
C HIS A 7 -8.38 -15.47 -2.08
N LEU A 8 -8.18 -15.14 -3.36
CA LEU A 8 -8.51 -13.81 -3.87
C LEU A 8 -10.01 -13.52 -3.73
N GLU A 9 -10.84 -14.53 -3.95
CA GLU A 9 -12.30 -14.45 -3.83
C GLU A 9 -12.75 -14.03 -2.43
N THR A 10 -12.07 -14.48 -1.38
CA THR A 10 -12.36 -14.04 0.00
C THR A 10 -12.24 -12.52 0.14
N LEU A 11 -11.21 -11.94 -0.46
CA LEU A 11 -10.97 -10.49 -0.40
C LEU A 11 -11.93 -9.72 -1.31
N THR A 12 -12.23 -10.21 -2.51
CA THR A 12 -13.14 -9.53 -3.43
C THR A 12 -14.59 -9.61 -2.97
N HIS A 13 -15.01 -10.69 -2.31
CA HIS A 13 -16.31 -10.77 -1.62
C HIS A 13 -16.38 -9.81 -0.44
N ARG A 14 -15.36 -9.78 0.42
CA ARG A 14 -15.29 -8.82 1.54
C ARG A 14 -15.39 -7.37 1.08
N LEU A 15 -14.76 -7.02 -0.04
CA LEU A 15 -14.85 -5.69 -0.65
C LEU A 15 -16.24 -5.40 -1.23
N ALA A 16 -16.92 -6.39 -1.81
CA ALA A 16 -18.30 -6.25 -2.27
C ALA A 16 -19.25 -6.01 -1.09
N ASP A 17 -19.01 -6.69 0.03
CA ASP A 17 -19.78 -6.61 1.27
C ASP A 17 -19.29 -5.51 2.22
N THR A 18 -18.67 -4.44 1.67
CA THR A 18 -18.18 -3.33 2.49
C THR A 18 -19.34 -2.65 3.22
N PRO A 19 -19.32 -2.56 4.57
CA PRO A 19 -20.39 -1.93 5.32
C PRO A 19 -20.55 -0.44 4.96
N VAL A 20 -21.78 0.07 5.04
CA VAL A 20 -22.11 1.45 4.64
C VAL A 20 -21.34 2.49 5.45
N GLU A 21 -20.97 2.17 6.69
CA GLU A 21 -20.16 3.02 7.57
C GLU A 21 -18.75 3.27 7.01
N PHE A 22 -18.19 2.31 6.27
CA PHE A 22 -16.92 2.45 5.57
C PHE A 22 -17.05 3.14 4.20
N LEU A 23 -18.28 3.37 3.75
CA LEU A 23 -18.63 4.15 2.55
C LEU A 23 -19.12 5.56 2.90
N ALA A 24 -19.18 5.90 4.19
CA ALA A 24 -19.60 7.20 4.67
C ALA A 24 -18.54 8.29 4.39
N GLU A 25 -18.93 9.55 4.56
CA GLU A 25 -18.03 10.67 4.34
C GLU A 25 -16.88 10.71 5.37
N PRO A 26 -15.62 10.85 4.93
CA PRO A 26 -14.53 11.10 5.85
C PRO A 26 -14.66 12.51 6.45
N ARG A 27 -14.23 12.66 7.70
CA ARG A 27 -14.15 13.97 8.36
C ARG A 27 -13.06 14.83 7.74
N ILE A 28 -13.42 16.02 7.30
CA ILE A 28 -12.51 17.01 6.72
C ILE A 28 -12.70 18.34 7.45
N ALA A 29 -11.58 18.99 7.79
CA ALA A 29 -11.60 20.29 8.46
C ALA A 29 -12.43 21.32 7.67
N GLY A 30 -13.24 22.11 8.39
CA GLY A 30 -14.10 23.14 7.80
C GLY A 30 -15.40 22.62 7.16
N VAL A 31 -15.63 21.31 7.11
CA VAL A 31 -16.90 20.71 6.66
C VAL A 31 -17.71 20.24 7.86
N ALA A 32 -18.86 20.87 8.09
CA ALA A 32 -19.77 20.46 9.15
C ALA A 32 -20.55 19.21 8.74
N ASN A 33 -20.13 18.05 9.24
CA ASN A 33 -20.88 16.80 9.14
C ASN A 33 -20.64 15.96 10.41
N ALA A 34 -21.64 15.89 11.28
CA ALA A 34 -21.56 15.17 12.55
C ALA A 34 -21.41 13.65 12.37
N GLN A 35 -21.84 13.12 11.23
CA GLN A 35 -21.75 11.69 10.89
C GLN A 35 -20.43 11.35 10.18
N ALA A 36 -19.56 12.33 9.93
CA ALA A 36 -18.32 12.10 9.21
C ALA A 36 -17.29 11.32 10.04
N VAL A 37 -16.69 10.31 9.41
CA VAL A 37 -15.81 9.34 10.04
C VAL A 37 -14.43 9.94 10.29
N ALA A 38 -13.95 9.82 11.53
CA ALA A 38 -12.59 10.22 11.88
C ALA A 38 -11.58 9.15 11.42
N VAL A 39 -11.08 9.29 10.18
CA VAL A 39 -10.24 8.27 9.54
C VAL A 39 -8.95 7.97 10.33
N ALA A 40 -8.33 8.96 10.95
CA ALA A 40 -7.18 8.75 11.83
C ALA A 40 -7.48 7.82 13.03
N ALA A 41 -8.69 7.90 13.59
CA ALA A 41 -9.11 7.00 14.68
C ALA A 41 -9.34 5.59 14.15
N LEU A 42 -10.03 5.46 13.02
CA LEU A 42 -10.27 4.17 12.37
C LEU A 42 -8.96 3.45 12.00
N VAL A 43 -7.99 4.18 11.44
CA VAL A 43 -6.65 3.64 11.16
C VAL A 43 -5.98 3.17 12.45
N ASN A 44 -6.04 3.95 13.52
CA ASN A 44 -5.44 3.56 14.79
C ASN A 44 -6.07 2.29 15.38
N ASP A 45 -7.38 2.12 15.23
CA ASP A 45 -8.10 0.92 15.67
C ASP A 45 -7.68 -0.31 14.84
N VAL A 46 -7.51 -0.18 13.52
CA VAL A 46 -6.97 -1.26 12.68
C VAL A 46 -5.53 -1.59 13.08
N LEU A 47 -4.67 -0.60 13.34
CA LEU A 47 -3.30 -0.87 13.80
C LEU A 47 -3.30 -1.62 15.14
N LEU A 48 -4.23 -1.29 16.04
CA LEU A 48 -4.42 -2.02 17.29
C LEU A 48 -4.83 -3.49 17.06
N LEU A 49 -5.71 -3.77 16.09
CA LEU A 49 -6.06 -5.16 15.69
C LEU A 49 -4.84 -5.95 15.22
N HIS A 50 -3.82 -5.28 14.68
CA HIS A 50 -2.55 -5.87 14.25
C HIS A 50 -1.47 -5.88 15.34
N GLY A 51 -1.78 -5.41 16.56
CA GLY A 51 -0.97 -5.60 17.75
C GLY A 51 -0.51 -4.33 18.46
N ALA A 52 -0.61 -3.14 17.86
CA ALA A 52 -0.17 -1.90 18.51
C ALA A 52 -0.84 -0.64 17.95
N ARG A 53 -1.09 0.34 18.84
CA ARG A 53 -1.53 1.68 18.44
C ARG A 53 -0.38 2.48 17.82
N ALA A 54 -0.72 3.41 16.94
CA ALA A 54 0.25 4.32 16.36
C ALA A 54 0.57 5.51 17.27
N PRO A 55 1.81 6.03 17.20
CA PRO A 55 2.09 7.39 17.63
C PRO A 55 1.21 8.39 16.86
N ALA A 56 0.74 9.43 17.54
CA ALA A 56 -0.13 10.43 16.93
C ALA A 56 0.48 11.08 15.66
N ALA A 57 1.80 11.28 15.63
CA ALA A 57 2.52 11.81 14.47
C ALA A 57 2.34 10.95 13.21
N SER A 58 2.27 9.63 13.35
CA SER A 58 2.06 8.70 12.23
C SER A 58 0.63 8.75 11.67
N LEU A 59 -0.31 9.30 12.45
CA LEU A 59 -1.72 9.41 12.05
C LEU A 59 -2.06 10.73 11.35
N GLN A 60 -1.14 11.71 11.36
CA GLN A 60 -1.38 13.05 10.83
C GLN A 60 -1.83 13.04 9.35
N GLY A 61 -1.31 12.10 8.55
CA GLY A 61 -1.70 11.94 7.14
C GLY A 61 -3.16 11.52 6.94
N PHE A 62 -3.84 11.02 7.97
CA PHE A 62 -5.24 10.58 7.92
C PHE A 62 -6.23 11.62 8.47
N ILE A 63 -5.73 12.82 8.79
CA ILE A 63 -6.57 13.96 9.16
C ILE A 63 -6.87 14.76 7.89
N GLY A 64 -8.14 14.87 7.51
CA GLY A 64 -8.56 15.63 6.33
C GLY A 64 -8.43 17.12 6.55
N ALA A 65 -7.70 17.80 5.66
CA ALA A 65 -7.48 19.24 5.68
C ALA A 65 -8.15 19.95 4.48
N GLN A 66 -8.18 19.32 3.31
CA GLN A 66 -8.69 19.91 2.07
C GLN A 66 -9.64 18.96 1.35
N VAL A 67 -10.88 19.39 1.13
CA VAL A 67 -11.94 18.55 0.52
C VAL A 67 -11.51 17.95 -0.82
N LYS A 68 -10.96 18.78 -1.73
CA LYS A 68 -10.58 18.33 -3.08
C LYS A 68 -9.45 17.30 -3.07
N ALA A 69 -8.50 17.42 -2.16
CA ALA A 69 -7.33 16.56 -2.12
C ALA A 69 -7.54 15.31 -1.25
N ASP A 70 -8.30 15.44 -0.16
CA ASP A 70 -8.32 14.44 0.91
C ASP A 70 -9.53 13.52 0.85
N ARG A 71 -10.68 14.00 0.35
CA ARG A 71 -11.93 13.24 0.42
C ARG A 71 -11.81 11.85 -0.19
N ASN A 72 -11.29 11.74 -1.41
CA ASN A 72 -11.22 10.46 -2.11
C ASN A 72 -10.18 9.51 -1.51
N ARG A 73 -8.99 10.02 -1.14
CA ARG A 73 -7.94 9.18 -0.52
C ARG A 73 -8.33 8.69 0.87
N LEU A 74 -9.05 9.49 1.64
CA LEU A 74 -9.50 9.13 2.98
C LEU A 74 -10.66 8.12 2.92
N ALA A 75 -11.57 8.28 1.97
CA ALA A 75 -12.61 7.27 1.70
C ALA A 75 -11.98 5.93 1.30
N LEU A 76 -10.95 5.92 0.45
CA LEU A 76 -10.25 4.68 0.10
C LEU A 76 -9.48 4.09 1.30
N ALA A 77 -8.90 4.93 2.16
CA ALA A 77 -8.27 4.46 3.39
C ALA A 77 -9.27 3.78 4.34
N MET A 78 -10.54 4.24 4.39
CA MET A 78 -11.60 3.57 5.15
C MET A 78 -11.91 2.18 4.57
N ILE A 79 -12.09 2.07 3.26
CA ILE A 79 -12.31 0.76 2.60
C ILE A 79 -11.13 -0.20 2.87
N LEU A 80 -9.90 0.31 2.82
CA LEU A 80 -8.71 -0.47 3.16
C LEU A 80 -8.67 -0.89 4.63
N CYS A 81 -9.15 -0.04 5.56
CA CYS A 81 -9.31 -0.41 6.97
C CYS A 81 -10.26 -1.61 7.12
N TRP A 82 -11.40 -1.61 6.42
CA TRP A 82 -12.33 -2.74 6.43
C TRP A 82 -11.68 -4.03 5.89
N LEU A 83 -10.95 -3.92 4.79
CA LEU A 83 -10.24 -5.07 4.20
C LEU A 83 -9.16 -5.62 5.12
N LEU A 84 -8.33 -4.74 5.72
CA LEU A 84 -7.23 -5.14 6.62
C LEU A 84 -7.69 -5.61 8.00
N ALA A 85 -8.95 -5.39 8.35
CA ALA A 85 -9.60 -5.97 9.52
C ALA A 85 -10.08 -7.42 9.29
N ASP A 86 -9.85 -8.00 8.11
CA ASP A 86 -10.10 -9.42 7.88
C ASP A 86 -9.30 -10.31 8.84
N GLU A 87 -9.91 -11.42 9.27
CA GLU A 87 -9.30 -12.37 10.20
C GLU A 87 -7.97 -12.91 9.67
N TRP A 88 -7.86 -13.12 8.35
CA TRP A 88 -6.62 -13.60 7.76
C TRP A 88 -5.46 -12.61 7.96
N PHE A 89 -5.71 -11.32 7.72
CA PHE A 89 -4.70 -10.27 7.88
C PHE A 89 -4.34 -10.05 9.34
N THR A 90 -5.33 -9.95 10.23
CA THR A 90 -5.11 -9.71 11.66
C THR A 90 -4.33 -10.85 12.32
N ALA A 91 -4.56 -12.10 11.89
CA ALA A 91 -3.78 -13.25 12.33
C ALA A 91 -2.27 -13.18 11.94
N GLN A 92 -1.90 -12.36 10.95
CA GLN A 92 -0.49 -12.19 10.56
C GLN A 92 0.26 -11.16 11.42
N GLN A 93 -0.44 -10.37 12.24
CA GLN A 93 0.14 -9.26 13.03
C GLN A 93 1.09 -8.39 12.19
N LEU A 94 0.55 -7.80 11.11
CA LEU A 94 1.37 -7.14 10.11
C LEU A 94 2.14 -5.94 10.70
N PRO A 95 3.39 -5.71 10.26
CA PRO A 95 4.20 -4.63 10.80
C PRO A 95 3.56 -3.28 10.48
N GLN A 96 3.46 -2.43 11.50
CA GLN A 96 2.81 -1.13 11.42
C GLN A 96 3.30 -0.24 10.24
N PRO A 97 4.62 -0.18 9.90
CA PRO A 97 5.06 0.59 8.75
C PRO A 97 4.44 0.11 7.42
N ALA A 98 4.24 -1.20 7.24
CA ALA A 98 3.63 -1.75 6.04
C ALA A 98 2.13 -1.40 5.96
N LEU A 99 1.42 -1.48 7.09
CA LEU A 99 0.01 -1.08 7.17
C LEU A 99 -0.16 0.41 6.86
N LEU A 100 0.68 1.28 7.44
CA LEU A 100 0.66 2.72 7.18
C LEU A 100 0.99 3.05 5.71
N GLN A 101 1.90 2.28 5.09
CA GLN A 101 2.18 2.44 3.67
C GLN A 101 0.96 2.09 2.80
N VAL A 102 0.28 0.98 3.08
CA VAL A 102 -0.93 0.60 2.33
C VAL A 102 -2.04 1.63 2.54
N LEU A 103 -2.35 1.93 3.80
CA LEU A 103 -3.44 2.84 4.18
C LEU A 103 -3.19 4.28 3.69
N GLY A 104 -1.95 4.73 3.67
CA GLY A 104 -1.59 6.10 3.28
C GLY A 104 -1.17 6.23 1.81
N GLU A 105 -0.06 5.59 1.43
CA GLU A 105 0.53 5.74 0.10
C GLU A 105 -0.30 5.06 -0.97
N ALA A 106 -0.64 3.78 -0.83
CA ALA A 106 -1.41 3.07 -1.85
C ALA A 106 -2.82 3.67 -2.01
N ALA A 107 -3.47 4.07 -0.91
CA ALA A 107 -4.75 4.79 -0.96
C ALA A 107 -4.63 6.09 -1.76
N ARG A 108 -3.59 6.89 -1.54
CA ARG A 108 -3.36 8.14 -2.28
C ARG A 108 -3.08 7.88 -3.77
N GLU A 109 -2.25 6.90 -4.10
CA GLU A 109 -1.92 6.54 -5.48
C GLU A 109 -3.17 6.10 -6.27
N LEU A 110 -3.99 5.22 -5.68
CA LEU A 110 -5.18 4.66 -6.33
C LEU A 110 -6.31 5.68 -6.44
N SER A 111 -6.55 6.44 -5.37
CA SER A 111 -7.59 7.48 -5.35
C SER A 111 -7.29 8.67 -6.28
N ALA A 112 -6.04 8.83 -6.74
CA ALA A 112 -5.72 9.83 -7.75
C ALA A 112 -6.32 9.50 -9.13
N ALA A 113 -6.52 8.21 -9.43
CA ALA A 113 -7.00 7.74 -10.73
C ALA A 113 -8.44 7.18 -10.69
N THR A 114 -8.93 6.77 -9.53
CA THR A 114 -10.20 6.04 -9.41
C THR A 114 -10.99 6.51 -8.18
N PRO A 115 -12.30 6.80 -8.31
CA PRO A 115 -13.16 7.07 -7.15
C PRO A 115 -13.17 5.90 -6.16
N ALA A 116 -13.02 6.17 -4.87
CA ALA A 116 -12.85 5.16 -3.83
C ALA A 116 -13.95 4.08 -3.86
N HIS A 117 -15.21 4.48 -4.04
CA HIS A 117 -16.34 3.55 -3.99
C HIS A 117 -16.37 2.58 -5.18
N GLN A 118 -15.69 2.87 -6.29
CA GLN A 118 -15.57 1.91 -7.40
C GLN A 118 -14.83 0.64 -6.97
N PHE A 119 -13.91 0.74 -6.00
CA PHE A 119 -13.22 -0.43 -5.44
C PHE A 119 -14.12 -1.34 -4.58
N THR A 120 -15.42 -1.05 -4.48
CA THR A 120 -16.43 -1.93 -3.85
C THR A 120 -17.52 -2.32 -4.85
N GLN A 121 -17.83 -1.44 -5.80
CA GLN A 121 -18.93 -1.62 -6.76
C GLN A 121 -18.48 -2.39 -8.02
N ASP A 122 -17.29 -2.09 -8.52
CA ASP A 122 -16.76 -2.64 -9.76
C ASP A 122 -15.93 -3.92 -9.48
N PRO A 123 -16.27 -5.08 -10.08
CA PRO A 123 -15.55 -6.33 -9.86
C PRO A 123 -14.06 -6.28 -10.24
N GLU A 124 -13.71 -5.62 -11.34
CA GLU A 124 -12.33 -5.49 -11.81
C GLU A 124 -11.52 -4.63 -10.84
N ARG A 125 -12.12 -3.53 -10.35
CA ARG A 125 -11.49 -2.68 -9.33
C ARG A 125 -11.35 -3.39 -7.99
N ARG A 126 -12.33 -4.19 -7.57
CA ARG A 126 -12.20 -5.02 -6.36
C ARG A 126 -10.99 -5.95 -6.46
N GLU A 127 -10.84 -6.63 -7.60
CA GLU A 127 -9.69 -7.50 -7.85
C GLU A 127 -8.38 -6.71 -7.85
N GLU A 128 -8.33 -5.56 -8.52
CA GLU A 128 -7.16 -4.67 -8.52
C GLU A 128 -6.73 -4.31 -7.09
N LEU A 129 -7.67 -3.83 -6.26
CA LEU A 129 -7.37 -3.42 -4.88
C LEU A 129 -6.86 -4.59 -4.05
N ALA A 130 -7.54 -5.74 -4.10
CA ALA A 130 -7.15 -6.92 -3.35
C ALA A 130 -5.73 -7.39 -3.73
N ARG A 131 -5.41 -7.43 -5.03
CA ARG A 131 -4.08 -7.79 -5.51
C ARG A 131 -3.00 -6.80 -5.08
N ILE A 132 -3.27 -5.50 -5.15
CA ILE A 132 -2.31 -4.46 -4.72
C ILE A 132 -2.03 -4.55 -3.22
N VAL A 133 -3.06 -4.75 -2.40
CA VAL A 133 -2.89 -4.89 -0.94
C VAL A 133 -2.03 -6.11 -0.61
N LEU A 134 -2.34 -7.28 -1.21
CA LEU A 134 -1.49 -8.45 -1.07
C LEU A 134 -0.06 -8.17 -1.53
N ALA A 135 0.09 -7.50 -2.67
CA ALA A 135 1.39 -7.20 -3.25
C ALA A 135 2.28 -6.35 -2.35
N ARG A 136 1.73 -5.23 -1.86
CA ARG A 136 2.36 -4.28 -0.96
C ARG A 136 2.77 -4.92 0.36
N LEU A 137 2.01 -5.91 0.81
CA LEU A 137 2.27 -6.66 2.04
C LEU A 137 3.15 -7.90 1.82
N GLY A 138 3.62 -8.14 0.59
CA GLY A 138 4.53 -9.23 0.26
C GLY A 138 3.87 -10.58 -0.02
N PHE A 139 2.53 -10.61 -0.07
CA PHE A 139 1.73 -11.80 -0.34
C PHE A 139 1.35 -11.94 -1.81
N ARG A 140 0.90 -13.14 -2.19
CA ARG A 140 0.21 -13.44 -3.44
C ARG A 140 -1.09 -14.17 -3.14
N PRO A 141 -2.08 -14.21 -4.04
CA PRO A 141 -3.23 -15.10 -3.87
C PRO A 141 -2.78 -16.54 -3.64
N ARG A 142 -3.52 -17.27 -2.79
CA ARG A 142 -3.19 -18.63 -2.36
C ARG A 142 -2.89 -19.58 -3.52
N ASP A 143 -3.75 -19.56 -4.53
CA ASP A 143 -3.76 -20.52 -5.64
C ASP A 143 -2.93 -20.09 -6.85
N GLU A 144 -2.25 -18.96 -6.77
CA GLU A 144 -1.45 -18.42 -7.88
C GLU A 144 0.04 -18.61 -7.62
N SER A 145 0.81 -18.99 -8.64
CA SER A 145 2.26 -18.86 -8.61
C SER A 145 2.69 -17.38 -8.56
N VAL A 146 3.95 -17.12 -8.18
CA VAL A 146 4.52 -15.76 -8.20
C VAL A 146 4.43 -15.13 -9.60
N ALA A 147 4.70 -15.91 -10.65
CA ALA A 147 4.61 -15.45 -12.04
C ALA A 147 3.18 -15.06 -12.39
N GLN A 148 2.21 -15.94 -12.13
CA GLN A 148 0.79 -15.66 -12.39
C GLN A 148 0.29 -14.42 -11.64
N ALA A 149 0.63 -14.27 -10.36
CA ALA A 149 0.23 -13.11 -9.56
C ALA A 149 0.82 -11.80 -10.10
N THR A 150 2.09 -11.85 -10.52
CA THR A 150 2.80 -10.68 -11.09
C THR A 150 2.22 -10.28 -12.44
N ASP A 151 1.96 -11.25 -13.32
CA ASP A 151 1.38 -11.01 -14.64
C ASP A 151 -0.03 -10.43 -14.54
N ARG A 152 -0.87 -11.01 -13.68
CA ARG A 152 -2.25 -10.53 -13.45
C ARG A 152 -2.27 -9.12 -12.87
N LEU A 153 -1.45 -8.85 -11.85
CA LEU A 153 -1.34 -7.51 -11.26
C LEU A 153 -0.83 -6.49 -12.27
N SER A 154 0.15 -6.85 -13.09
CA SER A 154 0.69 -6.01 -14.14
C SER A 154 -0.30 -5.76 -15.28
N ALA A 155 -1.24 -6.67 -15.52
CA ALA A 155 -2.30 -6.47 -16.51
C ALA A 155 -3.36 -5.49 -16.02
N ILE A 156 -3.82 -5.65 -14.77
CA ILE A 156 -4.98 -4.92 -14.22
C ILE A 156 -4.61 -3.55 -13.62
N SER A 157 -3.40 -3.38 -13.08
CA SER A 157 -3.01 -2.12 -12.45
C SER A 157 -1.92 -1.37 -13.21
N GLY A 158 -2.33 -0.28 -13.87
CA GLY A 158 -1.39 0.68 -14.45
C GLY A 158 -0.55 1.41 -13.40
N THR A 159 -1.10 1.61 -12.20
CA THR A 159 -0.39 2.25 -11.07
C THR A 159 0.73 1.36 -10.57
N GLU A 160 0.46 0.07 -10.35
CA GLU A 160 1.50 -0.85 -9.89
C GLU A 160 2.57 -1.09 -10.94
N ARG A 161 2.17 -1.19 -12.22
CA ARG A 161 3.12 -1.28 -13.34
C ARG A 161 4.11 -0.11 -13.34
N ARG A 162 3.63 1.13 -13.17
CA ARG A 162 4.51 2.32 -13.08
C ARG A 162 5.46 2.23 -11.90
N ARG A 163 4.98 1.85 -10.73
CA ARG A 163 5.82 1.72 -9.53
C ARG A 163 6.88 0.64 -9.67
N LEU A 164 6.56 -0.52 -10.25
CA LEU A 164 7.53 -1.59 -10.51
C LEU A 164 8.64 -1.11 -11.46
N LEU A 165 8.28 -0.36 -12.50
CA LEU A 165 9.26 0.23 -13.42
C LEU A 165 10.16 1.26 -12.72
N GLU A 166 9.60 2.12 -11.86
CA GLU A 166 10.38 3.09 -11.08
C GLU A 166 11.31 2.41 -10.07
N ALA A 167 10.81 1.39 -9.35
CA ALA A 167 11.62 0.60 -8.43
C ALA A 167 12.77 -0.12 -9.15
N SER A 168 12.52 -0.68 -10.34
CA SER A 168 13.56 -1.30 -11.16
C SER A 168 14.63 -0.29 -11.60
N ARG A 169 14.22 0.91 -12.04
CA ARG A 169 15.15 1.99 -12.43
C ARG A 169 16.03 2.42 -11.25
N LEU A 170 15.44 2.62 -10.07
CA LEU A 170 16.17 2.99 -8.86
C LEU A 170 17.14 1.89 -8.40
N ALA A 171 16.74 0.61 -8.51
CA ALA A 171 17.60 -0.51 -8.18
C ALA A 171 18.80 -0.62 -9.14
N GLU A 172 18.57 -0.42 -10.43
CA GLU A 172 19.62 -0.41 -11.45
C GLU A 172 20.61 0.75 -11.24
N GLN A 173 20.11 1.95 -10.94
CA GLN A 173 20.94 3.11 -10.59
C GLN A 173 21.83 2.84 -9.37
N ARG A 174 21.24 2.34 -8.27
CA ARG A 174 22.00 1.98 -7.06
C ARG A 174 23.05 0.90 -7.34
N ALA A 175 22.70 -0.13 -8.12
CA ALA A 175 23.63 -1.19 -8.49
C ALA A 175 24.78 -0.67 -9.38
N ARG A 176 24.53 0.37 -10.19
CA ARG A 176 25.55 1.06 -10.97
C ARG A 176 26.48 1.89 -10.08
N GLU A 177 25.93 2.71 -9.19
CA GLU A 177 26.70 3.53 -8.24
C GLU A 177 27.63 2.68 -7.37
N ILE A 178 27.13 1.54 -6.86
CA ILE A 178 27.94 0.60 -6.07
C ILE A 178 29.09 0.03 -6.91
N ARG A 179 28.83 -0.37 -8.17
CA ARG A 179 29.88 -0.89 -9.06
C ARG A 179 30.94 0.16 -9.38
N GLU A 180 30.53 1.39 -9.64
CA GLU A 180 31.43 2.52 -9.92
C GLU A 180 32.30 2.86 -8.69
N ALA A 181 31.70 2.88 -7.49
CA ALA A 181 32.42 3.10 -6.24
C ALA A 181 33.44 1.98 -5.93
N LEU A 182 33.06 0.72 -6.16
CA LEU A 182 33.97 -0.43 -5.99
C LEU A 182 35.14 -0.38 -6.99
N ALA A 183 34.87 -0.05 -8.25
CA ALA A 183 35.90 0.09 -9.28
C ALA A 183 36.88 1.23 -8.96
N LYS A 184 36.37 2.39 -8.51
CA LYS A 184 37.22 3.52 -8.10
C LYS A 184 38.13 3.16 -6.94
N LYS A 185 37.59 2.51 -5.91
CA LYS A 185 38.36 2.06 -4.74
C LYS A 185 39.45 1.05 -5.14
N ALA A 186 39.15 0.11 -6.03
CA ALA A 186 40.12 -0.86 -6.54
C ALA A 186 41.26 -0.20 -7.35
N ALA A 187 40.94 0.86 -8.10
CA ALA A 187 41.94 1.63 -8.84
C ALA A 187 42.86 2.43 -7.90
N GLU A 188 42.31 3.07 -6.87
CA GLU A 188 43.07 3.78 -5.83
C GLU A 188 44.01 2.82 -5.07
N GLU A 189 43.52 1.66 -4.64
CA GLU A 189 44.32 0.63 -3.95
C GLU A 189 45.43 0.03 -4.84
N SER A 190 45.22 -0.02 -6.16
CA SER A 190 46.23 -0.49 -7.11
C SER A 190 47.33 0.56 -7.35
N ALA A 191 46.95 1.84 -7.45
CA ALA A 191 47.88 2.95 -7.59
C ALA A 191 48.75 3.14 -6.33
N ASP A 192 48.16 3.00 -5.14
CA ASP A 192 48.87 3.08 -3.86
C ASP A 192 49.89 1.94 -3.67
N LYS A 193 49.63 0.75 -4.22
CA LYS A 193 50.60 -0.36 -4.23
C LYS A 193 51.78 -0.11 -5.17
N TRP A 194 51.52 0.46 -6.35
CA TRP A 194 52.57 0.74 -7.34
C TRP A 194 53.51 1.89 -6.94
N SER A 195 53.04 2.85 -6.12
CA SER A 195 53.88 3.96 -5.64
C SER A 195 54.78 3.61 -4.44
N ARG A 196 54.67 2.40 -3.88
CA ARG A 196 55.43 1.94 -2.71
C ARG A 196 56.57 0.96 -3.03
N GLU A 197 56.75 0.59 -4.30
CA GLU A 197 57.94 -0.13 -4.82
C GLU A 197 58.92 0.86 -5.46
#